data_AF-A0A1Q8TBP1-F1
#
_entry.id   AF-A0A1Q8TBP1-F1
#
_cell.length_a   1.000
_cell.length_b   1.000
_cell.length_c   1.000
_cell.angle_alpha   90.00
_cell.angle_beta   90.00
_cell.angle_gamma   90.00
#
_symmetry.space_group_name_H-M   'P 1'
#
loop_
_entity.id
_entity.type
_entity.pdbx_description
1 polymer ?
#
loop_
_entity_poly.entity_id
_entity_poly.type
_entity_poly.pdbx_seq_one_letter_code
_entity_poly.pdbx_strand_id
1 'polypeptide(L)'
;MKRFNPSSNHPDRAIQAWQILIGAAANRQTLTYEGLSKLMYKKKAAGVLDRILGHIAYYCNDNNLPPLTSVVVGKGRGKPGEDIPMNPQEFDARREDVYAEDWYDIYPPSAAALKEAFDRNIA
;
A
#
# COMPACT_ATOMS: atom_id res chain seq x y z
N MET A 1 7.68 23.09 -8.48
CA MET A 1 6.76 22.07 -7.89
C MET A 1 7.56 20.80 -7.59
N LYS A 2 7.51 20.30 -6.34
CA LYS A 2 8.21 19.06 -5.94
C LYS A 2 7.59 17.85 -6.67
N ARG A 3 8.42 16.91 -7.12
CA ARG A 3 7.99 15.67 -7.79
C ARG A 3 8.61 14.46 -7.07
N PHE A 4 7.96 13.29 -7.15
CA PHE A 4 8.49 12.06 -6.58
C PHE A 4 9.72 11.54 -7.33
N ASN A 5 9.77 11.71 -8.66
CA ASN A 5 10.95 11.42 -9.48
C ASN A 5 11.89 12.64 -9.44
N PRO A 6 13.22 12.49 -9.19
CA PRO A 6 14.00 11.24 -9.08
C PRO A 6 14.24 10.68 -7.67
N SER A 7 13.56 11.21 -6.65
CA SER A 7 13.74 10.75 -5.27
C SER A 7 13.50 9.25 -5.11
N SER A 8 14.40 8.58 -4.39
CA SER A 8 14.26 7.19 -3.93
C SER A 8 13.83 7.09 -2.46
N ASN A 9 13.55 8.23 -1.81
CA ASN A 9 13.22 8.27 -0.38
C ASN A 9 11.93 7.47 -0.08
N HIS A 10 12.03 6.40 0.72
CA HIS A 10 10.93 5.46 0.92
C HIS A 10 9.67 6.08 1.54
N PRO A 11 9.73 6.95 2.57
CA PRO A 11 8.53 7.57 3.11
C PRO A 11 7.84 8.52 2.12
N ASP A 12 8.60 9.26 1.31
CA ASP A 12 8.02 10.06 0.21
C ASP A 12 7.33 9.13 -0.81
N ARG A 13 7.93 7.99 -1.13
CA ARG A 13 7.33 6.99 -2.04
C ARG A 13 6.14 6.26 -1.43
N ALA A 14 6.08 6.14 -0.11
CA ALA A 14 4.93 5.60 0.60
C ALA A 14 3.73 6.56 0.50
N ILE A 15 3.93 7.89 0.53
CA ILE A 15 2.86 8.84 0.19
C ILE A 15 2.36 8.61 -1.23
N GLN A 16 3.27 8.45 -2.20
CA GLN A 16 2.89 8.20 -3.59
C GLN A 16 2.06 6.92 -3.73
N ALA A 17 2.47 5.84 -3.06
CA ALA A 17 1.74 4.59 -3.04
C ALA A 17 0.36 4.77 -2.36
N TRP A 18 0.29 5.41 -1.19
CA TRP A 18 -0.97 5.72 -0.50
C TRP A 18 -1.99 6.37 -1.43
N GLN A 19 -1.60 7.43 -2.13
CA GLN A 19 -2.47 8.15 -3.08
C GLN A 19 -3.04 7.23 -4.18
N ILE A 20 -2.22 6.31 -4.69
CA ILE A 20 -2.63 5.34 -5.72
C ILE A 20 -3.59 4.30 -5.11
N LEU A 21 -3.25 3.78 -3.92
CA LEU A 21 -3.99 2.70 -3.28
C LEU A 21 -5.37 3.15 -2.81
N ILE A 22 -5.51 4.35 -2.23
CA ILE A 22 -6.84 4.85 -1.83
C ILE A 22 -7.75 5.04 -3.06
N GLY A 23 -7.18 5.48 -4.19
CA GLY A 23 -7.92 5.58 -5.45
C GLY A 23 -8.37 4.22 -5.97
N ALA A 24 -7.52 3.20 -5.86
CA ALA A 24 -7.90 1.83 -6.21
C ALA A 24 -8.97 1.28 -5.25
N ALA A 25 -8.83 1.49 -3.95
CA ALA A 25 -9.75 1.05 -2.92
C ALA A 25 -11.15 1.66 -3.11
N ALA A 26 -11.23 2.98 -3.30
CA ALA A 26 -12.50 3.68 -3.55
C ALA A 26 -13.22 3.20 -4.83
N ASN A 27 -12.47 2.67 -5.80
CA ASN A 27 -13.03 2.09 -7.02
C ASN A 27 -13.19 0.56 -6.94
N ARG A 28 -12.95 -0.05 -5.78
CA ARG A 28 -12.99 -1.51 -5.54
C ARG A 28 -12.07 -2.29 -6.50
N GLN A 29 -10.89 -1.75 -6.76
CA GLN A 29 -9.89 -2.30 -7.68
C GLN A 29 -8.69 -2.88 -6.93
N THR A 30 -8.17 -4.00 -7.45
CA THR A 30 -6.85 -4.53 -7.04
C THR A 30 -5.77 -4.11 -8.03
N LEU A 31 -4.55 -3.88 -7.53
CA LEU A 31 -3.36 -3.62 -8.34
C LEU A 31 -2.37 -4.77 -8.20
N THR A 32 -1.70 -5.15 -9.28
CA THR A 32 -0.54 -6.04 -9.14
C THR A 32 0.67 -5.25 -8.64
N TYR A 33 1.62 -5.91 -7.98
CA TYR A 33 2.92 -5.30 -7.65
C TYR A 33 3.60 -4.68 -8.89
N GLU A 34 3.52 -5.35 -10.05
CA GLU A 34 4.03 -4.78 -11.30
C GLU A 34 3.25 -3.52 -11.71
N GLY A 35 1.91 -3.55 -11.64
CA GLY A 35 1.05 -2.41 -11.95
C GLY A 35 1.34 -1.19 -11.08
N LEU A 36 1.44 -1.39 -9.76
CA LEU A 36 1.81 -0.34 -8.82
C LEU A 36 3.19 0.24 -9.15
N SER A 37 4.19 -0.63 -9.41
CA SER A 37 5.54 -0.15 -9.77
C SER A 37 5.56 0.68 -11.06
N LYS A 38 4.75 0.34 -12.06
CA LYS A 38 4.62 1.12 -13.30
C LYS A 38 3.98 2.48 -13.05
N LEU A 39 2.97 2.57 -12.18
CA LEU A 39 2.36 3.84 -11.81
C LEU A 39 3.38 4.74 -11.10
N MET A 40 4.16 4.18 -10.18
CA MET A 40 5.11 4.92 -9.35
C MET A 40 6.41 5.31 -10.06
N TYR A 41 6.99 4.39 -10.84
CA TYR A 41 8.35 4.50 -11.40
C TYR A 41 8.40 4.50 -12.92
N LYS A 42 7.27 4.31 -13.61
CA LYS A 42 7.20 4.14 -15.08
C LYS A 42 8.03 2.96 -15.61
N LYS A 43 8.43 2.03 -14.73
CA LYS A 43 9.16 0.80 -15.05
C LYS A 43 8.73 -0.34 -14.14
N LYS A 44 9.01 -1.57 -14.54
CA LYS A 44 8.78 -2.76 -13.70
C LYS A 44 9.82 -2.77 -12.58
N ALA A 45 9.38 -2.57 -11.35
CA ALA A 45 10.24 -2.51 -10.16
C ALA A 45 9.51 -3.06 -8.93
N ALA A 46 8.93 -4.26 -9.05
CA ALA A 46 8.16 -4.87 -7.97
C ALA A 46 9.01 -5.14 -6.71
N GLY A 47 10.28 -5.52 -6.88
CA GLY A 47 11.18 -5.88 -5.77
C GLY A 47 11.57 -4.75 -4.82
N VAL A 48 11.22 -3.49 -5.11
CA VAL A 48 11.49 -2.35 -4.21
C VAL A 48 10.24 -1.89 -3.44
N LEU A 49 9.09 -2.51 -3.69
CA LEU A 49 7.82 -2.09 -3.10
C LEU A 49 7.63 -2.58 -1.66
N ASP A 50 8.27 -3.67 -1.27
CA ASP A 50 8.08 -4.30 0.04
C ASP A 50 8.26 -3.31 1.21
N ARG A 51 9.43 -2.67 1.31
CA ARG A 51 9.69 -1.66 2.35
C ARG A 51 8.75 -0.46 2.26
N ILE A 52 8.34 -0.06 1.06
CA ILE A 52 7.43 1.08 0.85
C ILE A 52 6.02 0.74 1.34
N LEU A 53 5.53 -0.46 1.01
CA LEU A 53 4.24 -0.96 1.46
C LEU A 53 4.26 -1.23 2.96
N GLY A 54 5.40 -1.63 3.53
CA GLY A 54 5.59 -1.75 4.98
C GLY A 54 5.27 -0.46 5.72
N HIS A 55 5.71 0.70 5.23
CA HIS A 55 5.36 2.00 5.84
C HIS A 55 3.83 2.20 5.96
N ILE A 56 3.10 1.83 4.90
CA ILE A 56 1.64 1.96 4.87
C ILE A 56 0.98 0.91 5.77
N ALA A 57 1.43 -0.34 5.70
CA ALA A 57 0.87 -1.44 6.48
C ALA A 57 0.98 -1.17 7.99
N TYR A 58 2.15 -0.74 8.46
CA TYR A 58 2.35 -0.38 9.86
C TYR A 58 1.56 0.86 10.26
N TYR A 59 1.48 1.88 9.39
CA TYR A 59 0.65 3.05 9.66
C TYR A 59 -0.83 2.70 9.80
N CYS A 60 -1.37 1.86 8.91
CA CYS A 60 -2.74 1.38 9.00
C CYS A 60 -2.97 0.63 10.32
N ASN A 61 -2.06 -0.29 10.67
CA ASN A 61 -2.14 -1.06 11.91
C ASN A 61 -2.11 -0.16 13.16
N ASP A 62 -1.17 0.78 13.24
CA ASP A 62 -1.02 1.71 14.37
C ASP A 62 -2.26 2.61 14.57
N ASN A 63 -3.04 2.85 13.51
CA ASN A 63 -4.22 3.71 13.52
C ASN A 63 -5.55 2.93 13.46
N ASN A 64 -5.53 1.60 13.62
CA ASN A 64 -6.72 0.74 13.49
C ASN A 64 -7.47 0.89 12.17
N LEU A 65 -6.76 1.20 11.08
CA LEU A 65 -7.33 1.28 9.73
C LEU A 65 -7.29 -0.10 9.06
N PRO A 66 -8.22 -0.38 8.13
CA PRO A 66 -8.15 -1.56 7.28
C PRO A 66 -6.80 -1.64 6.54
N PRO A 67 -6.28 -2.86 6.28
CA PRO A 67 -4.95 -3.04 5.72
C PRO A 67 -4.93 -2.64 4.23
N LEU A 68 -4.72 -1.35 3.95
CA LEU A 68 -4.78 -0.77 2.60
C LEU A 68 -3.92 -1.52 1.58
N THR A 69 -2.80 -2.09 2.01
CA THR A 69 -1.89 -2.87 1.15
C THR A 69 -2.49 -4.19 0.64
N SER A 70 -3.61 -4.67 1.20
CA SER A 70 -4.34 -5.87 0.75
C SER A 70 -4.95 -5.75 -0.65
N VAL A 71 -5.07 -4.52 -1.18
CA VAL A 71 -5.46 -4.29 -2.59
C VAL A 71 -4.30 -4.53 -3.56
N VAL A 72 -3.08 -4.77 -3.07
CA VAL A 72 -1.91 -5.13 -3.87
C VAL A 72 -1.76 -6.67 -3.92
N VAL A 73 -1.84 -7.24 -5.11
CA VAL A 73 -1.90 -8.69 -5.34
C VAL A 73 -0.77 -9.21 -6.23
N GLY A 74 -0.51 -10.51 -6.14
CA GLY A 74 0.46 -11.20 -7.00
C GLY A 74 0.03 -11.29 -8.46
N LYS A 75 0.92 -11.76 -9.34
CA LYS A 75 0.55 -12.10 -10.72
C LYS A 75 -0.18 -13.44 -10.75
N GLY A 76 -1.51 -13.38 -10.72
CA GLY A 76 -2.41 -14.54 -10.75
C GLY A 76 -3.75 -14.15 -10.12
N ARG A 77 -4.88 -14.57 -10.71
CA ARG A 77 -6.28 -14.20 -10.38
C ARG A 77 -6.51 -13.65 -8.95
N GLY A 78 -6.32 -12.35 -8.72
CA GLY A 78 -6.67 -11.67 -7.46
C GLY A 78 -6.08 -12.25 -6.17
N LYS A 79 -5.07 -13.13 -6.27
CA LYS A 79 -4.53 -13.86 -5.11
C LYS A 79 -3.46 -13.04 -4.39
N PRO A 80 -3.33 -13.19 -3.05
CA PRO A 80 -2.15 -12.72 -2.33
C PRO A 80 -0.86 -13.22 -3.01
N GLY A 81 0.24 -12.48 -2.84
CA GLY A 81 1.57 -13.03 -3.18
C GLY A 81 1.82 -14.33 -2.40
N GLU A 82 2.61 -15.24 -2.97
CA GLU A 82 2.89 -16.57 -2.37
C GLU A 82 3.51 -16.47 -0.96
N ASP A 83 4.09 -15.32 -0.62
CA ASP A 83 4.76 -15.04 0.66
C ASP A 83 3.80 -14.59 1.79
N ILE A 84 2.48 -14.54 1.57
CA ILE A 84 1.51 -14.13 2.60
C ILE A 84 0.92 -15.38 3.30
N PRO A 85 1.26 -15.66 4.58
CA PRO A 85 0.77 -16.82 5.31
C PRO A 85 -0.64 -16.56 5.86
N MET A 86 -1.60 -16.27 4.97
CA MET A 86 -2.99 -16.02 5.34
C MET A 86 -3.93 -16.86 4.48
N ASN A 87 -5.02 -17.35 5.08
CA ASN A 87 -6.04 -18.06 4.34
C ASN A 87 -6.69 -17.12 3.30
N PRO A 88 -6.84 -17.52 2.01
CA PRO A 88 -7.50 -16.70 1.00
C PRO A 88 -8.84 -16.07 1.39
N GLN A 89 -9.68 -16.76 2.17
CA GLN A 89 -10.96 -16.19 2.61
C GLN A 89 -10.80 -15.03 3.59
N GLU A 90 -9.80 -15.10 4.49
CA GLU A 90 -9.50 -14.01 5.42
C GLU A 90 -8.95 -12.80 4.67
N PHE A 91 -8.15 -13.03 3.62
CA PHE A 91 -7.63 -11.95 2.78
C PHE A 91 -8.73 -11.24 1.99
N ASP A 92 -9.68 -11.98 1.43
CA ASP A 92 -10.82 -11.39 0.73
C ASP A 92 -11.71 -10.58 1.68
N ALA A 93 -11.98 -11.09 2.90
CA ALA A 93 -12.73 -10.35 3.92
C ALA A 93 -12.03 -9.03 4.31
N ARG A 94 -10.71 -9.06 4.57
CA ARG A 94 -9.93 -7.86 4.89
C ARG A 94 -9.91 -6.83 3.75
N ARG A 95 -10.02 -7.29 2.51
CA ARG A 95 -10.09 -6.40 1.35
C ARG A 95 -11.46 -5.72 1.26
N GLU A 96 -12.52 -6.42 1.63
CA GLU A 96 -13.86 -5.81 1.72
C GLU A 96 -13.89 -4.70 2.78
N ASP A 97 -13.22 -4.86 3.92
CA ASP A 97 -13.06 -3.78 4.91
C ASP A 97 -12.37 -2.56 4.29
N VAL A 98 -11.31 -2.78 3.50
CA VAL A 98 -10.63 -1.69 2.77
C VAL A 98 -11.56 -1.04 1.76
N TYR A 99 -12.43 -1.77 1.08
CA TYR A 99 -13.36 -1.18 0.13
C TYR A 99 -14.54 -0.44 0.77
N ALA A 100 -14.88 -0.76 2.02
CA ALA A 100 -15.95 -0.11 2.76
C ALA A 100 -15.51 1.18 3.45
N GLU A 101 -14.21 1.33 3.73
CA GLU A 101 -13.63 2.52 4.36
C GLU A 101 -13.72 3.77 3.46
N ASP A 102 -14.16 4.90 4.04
CA ASP A 102 -14.16 6.20 3.34
C ASP A 102 -12.77 6.83 3.36
N TRP A 103 -11.88 6.31 2.51
CA TRP A 103 -10.50 6.79 2.42
C TRP A 103 -10.36 8.28 2.07
N TYR A 104 -11.39 8.91 1.52
CA TYR A 104 -11.36 10.34 1.19
C TYR A 104 -11.77 11.24 2.35
N ASP A 105 -12.32 10.69 3.43
CA ASP A 105 -12.56 11.40 4.70
C ASP A 105 -11.34 11.34 5.64
N ILE A 106 -10.35 10.50 5.33
CA ILE A 106 -9.12 10.36 6.11
C ILE A 106 -8.04 11.34 5.59
N TYR A 107 -7.51 12.19 6.46
CA TYR A 107 -6.34 13.01 6.12
C TYR A 107 -5.15 12.13 5.71
N PRO A 108 -4.51 12.41 4.55
CA PRO A 108 -3.40 11.59 4.09
C PRO A 108 -2.22 11.71 5.07
N PRO A 109 -1.53 10.60 5.36
CA PRO A 109 -0.41 10.61 6.28
C PRO A 109 0.76 11.40 5.71
N SER A 110 1.53 12.04 6.61
CA SER A 110 2.77 12.71 6.24
C SER A 110 3.91 11.69 6.05
N ALA A 111 4.97 12.10 5.33
CA ALA A 111 6.17 11.27 5.18
C ALA A 111 6.82 10.96 6.54
N ALA A 112 6.75 11.91 7.48
CA ALA A 112 7.26 11.72 8.83
C ALA A 112 6.44 10.65 9.57
N ALA A 113 5.11 10.74 9.55
CA ALA A 113 4.23 9.77 10.21
C ALA A 113 4.41 8.35 9.64
N LEU A 114 4.53 8.22 8.31
CA LEU A 114 4.82 6.94 7.65
C LEU A 114 6.20 6.39 8.04
N LYS A 115 7.21 7.26 8.17
CA LYS A 115 8.54 6.85 8.64
C LYS A 115 8.50 6.36 10.08
N GLU A 116 7.86 7.11 10.96
CA GLU A 116 7.74 6.77 12.39
C GLU A 116 7.01 5.45 12.60
N ALA A 117 5.90 5.21 11.89
CA ALA A 117 5.18 3.94 11.95
C ALA A 117 6.05 2.76 11.53
N PHE A 118 6.85 2.92 10.48
CA PHE A 118 7.78 1.88 10.05
C PHE A 118 8.89 1.63 11.07
N ASP A 119 9.54 2.69 11.55
CA ASP A 119 10.65 2.56 12.51
C ASP A 119 10.21 1.89 13.82
N ARG A 120 8.97 2.11 14.29
CA ARG A 120 8.40 1.45 15.47
C ARG A 120 8.22 -0.06 15.33
N ASN A 121 7.98 -0.53 14.12
CA ASN A 121 7.52 -1.90 13.86
C ASN A 121 8.58 -2.81 13.21
N ILE A 122 9.77 -2.29 12.88
CA ILE A 122 10.87 -3.09 12.32
C ILE A 122 11.98 -3.46 13.33
N ALA A 123 11.78 -3.12 14.61
CA ALA A 123 12.76 -3.34 15.68
C ALA A 123 12.93 -4.82 16.04
#